data_AF-A0A8T4WED2-F1
#
_entry.id   AF-A0A8T4WED2-F1
#
_cell.length_a   1.000
_cell.length_b   1.000
_cell.length_c   1.000
_cell.angle_alpha   90.00
_cell.angle_beta   90.00
_cell.angle_gamma   90.00
#
_symmetry.space_group_name_H-M   'P 1'
#
loop_
_entity.id
_entity.type
_entity.pdbx_description
1 polymer ?
#
loop_
_entity_poly.entity_id
_entity_poly.type
_entity_poly.pdbx_seq_one_letter_code
_entity_poly.pdbx_strand_id
1 'polypeptide(L)'
;RNYAMGWVKEGLKDWCITRDLDWGVEFPDDPSLTLYVWVDAPIHYMSSTEQWAKKKGEADAWKDFWLPDGGRIVHYIGQDIVYHHCIFWPAMLKGSDYNLPHAIVASGMVKIEGHNFSRSRGYVVWIIDDYLEHDLDPDYLRYYMVSHSSQTKDLDFAWDAFQEKVNSELVNTFGNFIHRALHFSHDNFEAIPEGHIEESVSSAIESTVESVIDATNRYELKQVVDEVLRLASFGNEYFQSNKPWELVREDKEKCAHVLYNACCIVKALAILIEPVMPSVAETIWEQLGLEREGIHEVALWESVEPAEAGREIPQPRPVISKVDDKLIKELHAIIDNRIKDAEAAEMGQDEQEELVSFEDFKKMDFRVGEILECERVPDTDNLLKIIVDIGDEKRQMVTGLAQLYECDELVGEKALFLVNLEPKKLAGVESQGMIIAVEHADMEGQWVPLTVEDLPPGSKAA
;
A
#
# COMPACT_ATOMS: atom_id res chain seq x y z
N ARG A 1 -5.45 -4.66 -15.59
CA ARG A 1 -5.97 -5.09 -16.92
C ARG A 1 -7.32 -5.77 -16.85
N ASN A 2 -7.47 -6.94 -16.19
CA ASN A 2 -8.75 -7.69 -16.17
C ASN A 2 -9.91 -6.85 -15.65
N TYR A 3 -9.69 -6.10 -14.58
CA TYR A 3 -10.67 -5.16 -14.01
C TYR A 3 -11.21 -4.17 -15.06
N ALA A 4 -10.34 -3.37 -15.69
CA ALA A 4 -10.75 -2.41 -16.73
C ALA A 4 -11.39 -3.09 -17.96
N MET A 5 -10.94 -4.30 -18.34
CA MET A 5 -11.55 -5.05 -19.45
C MET A 5 -12.96 -5.57 -19.11
N GLY A 6 -13.28 -5.79 -17.83
CA GLY A 6 -14.64 -6.11 -17.39
C GLY A 6 -15.62 -5.01 -17.75
N TRP A 7 -15.31 -3.77 -17.33
CA TRP A 7 -16.08 -2.57 -17.66
C TRP A 7 -16.27 -2.36 -19.17
N VAL A 8 -15.21 -2.56 -19.95
CA VAL A 8 -15.30 -2.44 -21.42
C VAL A 8 -16.26 -3.48 -22.01
N LYS A 9 -16.30 -4.70 -21.47
CA LYS A 9 -17.21 -5.77 -21.93
C LYS A 9 -18.66 -5.53 -21.54
N GLU A 10 -18.90 -4.94 -20.38
CA GLU A 10 -20.24 -4.55 -19.91
C GLU A 10 -20.87 -3.44 -20.76
N GLY A 11 -20.03 -2.69 -21.50
CA GLY A 11 -20.45 -1.62 -22.39
C GLY A 11 -20.29 -0.26 -21.72
N LEU A 12 -19.40 0.57 -22.28
CA LEU A 12 -19.16 1.92 -21.79
C LEU A 12 -20.37 2.81 -22.11
N LYS A 13 -20.83 3.57 -21.11
CA LYS A 13 -21.91 4.55 -21.23
C LYS A 13 -21.34 5.96 -21.19
N ASP A 14 -22.09 6.92 -21.74
CA ASP A 14 -21.76 8.33 -21.61
C ASP A 14 -21.69 8.73 -20.14
N TRP A 15 -20.66 9.50 -19.80
CA TRP A 15 -20.38 9.90 -18.44
C TRP A 15 -20.72 11.37 -18.23
N CYS A 16 -21.51 11.67 -17.21
CA CYS A 16 -21.92 13.04 -16.92
C CYS A 16 -20.76 13.84 -16.32
N ILE A 17 -20.20 14.75 -17.13
CA ILE A 17 -19.01 15.54 -16.81
C ILE A 17 -19.30 16.88 -16.12
N THR A 18 -20.57 17.24 -15.91
CA THR A 18 -20.97 18.49 -15.25
C THR A 18 -21.74 18.24 -13.95
N ARG A 19 -21.74 19.22 -13.05
CA ARG A 19 -22.50 19.24 -11.81
C ARG A 19 -23.12 20.62 -11.60
N ASP A 20 -24.20 20.66 -10.83
CA ASP A 20 -24.82 21.88 -10.32
C ASP A 20 -24.34 22.06 -8.86
N LEU A 21 -23.16 22.67 -8.72
CA LEU A 21 -22.47 22.88 -7.43
C LEU A 21 -21.89 24.29 -7.39
N ASP A 22 -21.96 24.92 -6.22
CA ASP A 22 -21.42 26.26 -5.98
C ASP A 22 -19.87 26.34 -5.97
N TRP A 23 -19.19 25.19 -5.96
CA TRP A 23 -17.74 25.08 -5.88
C TRP A 23 -17.19 24.11 -6.94
N GLY A 24 -16.30 24.61 -7.80
CA GLY A 24 -15.65 23.84 -8.87
C GLY A 24 -15.14 24.75 -9.99
N VAL A 25 -14.60 24.16 -11.05
CA VAL A 25 -14.25 24.88 -12.28
C VAL A 25 -15.53 25.11 -13.10
N GLU A 26 -15.86 26.37 -13.42
CA GLU A 26 -17.03 26.71 -14.23
C GLU A 26 -16.98 26.01 -15.60
N PHE A 27 -18.11 25.47 -16.04
CA PHE A 27 -18.21 24.88 -17.37
C PHE A 27 -18.21 26.00 -18.44
N PRO A 28 -17.33 25.96 -19.45
CA PRO A 28 -17.13 27.10 -20.36
C PRO A 28 -18.39 27.56 -21.10
N ASP A 29 -19.30 26.65 -21.43
CA ASP A 29 -20.51 26.96 -22.22
C ASP A 29 -21.72 27.29 -21.34
N ASP A 30 -21.68 26.98 -20.04
CA ASP A 30 -22.76 27.26 -19.09
C ASP A 30 -22.20 27.55 -17.68
N PRO A 31 -22.07 28.83 -17.30
CA PRO A 31 -21.54 29.22 -15.98
C PRO A 31 -22.39 28.79 -14.79
N SER A 32 -23.63 28.31 -15.00
CA SER A 32 -24.44 27.71 -13.92
C SER A 32 -24.00 26.28 -13.57
N LEU A 33 -23.15 25.68 -14.40
CA LEU A 33 -22.62 24.35 -14.19
C LEU A 33 -21.12 24.41 -13.85
N THR A 34 -20.67 23.44 -13.08
CA THR A 34 -19.25 23.18 -12.81
C THR A 34 -18.82 21.86 -13.43
N LEU A 35 -17.53 21.72 -13.71
CA LEU A 35 -16.94 20.44 -14.09
C LEU A 35 -17.02 19.47 -12.91
N TYR A 36 -17.39 18.22 -13.20
CA TYR A 36 -17.31 17.16 -12.22
C TYR A 36 -15.85 16.92 -11.83
N VAL A 37 -15.57 16.81 -10.53
CA VAL A 37 -14.19 16.68 -9.99
C VAL A 37 -13.36 15.57 -10.63
N TRP A 38 -13.98 14.48 -11.09
CA TRP A 38 -13.25 13.40 -11.74
C TRP A 38 -12.79 13.73 -13.17
N VAL A 39 -13.26 14.84 -13.73
CA VAL A 39 -12.80 15.40 -15.01
C VAL A 39 -11.56 16.27 -14.79
N ASP A 40 -11.62 17.21 -13.84
CA ASP A 40 -10.54 18.18 -13.62
C ASP A 40 -9.39 17.64 -12.76
N ALA A 41 -9.65 16.73 -11.82
CA ALA A 41 -8.63 16.16 -10.95
C ALA A 41 -7.44 15.54 -11.69
N PRO A 42 -7.62 14.67 -12.72
CA PRO A 42 -6.48 14.16 -13.47
C PRO A 42 -5.82 15.21 -14.37
N ILE A 43 -6.54 16.26 -14.81
CA ILE A 43 -5.97 17.39 -15.55
C ILE A 43 -4.96 18.15 -14.67
N HIS A 44 -5.15 18.17 -13.36
CA HIS A 44 -4.18 18.78 -12.43
C HIS A 44 -2.79 18.11 -12.46
N TYR A 45 -2.63 16.87 -12.94
CA TYR A 45 -1.30 16.30 -13.21
C TYR A 45 -0.54 17.13 -14.25
N MET A 46 -1.24 17.56 -15.30
CA MET A 46 -0.69 18.44 -16.35
C MET A 46 -0.44 19.83 -15.79
N SER A 47 -1.42 20.42 -15.10
CA SER A 47 -1.30 21.76 -14.52
C SER A 47 -0.17 21.85 -13.49
N SER A 48 0.07 20.78 -12.72
CA SER A 48 1.22 20.68 -11.81
C SER A 48 2.55 20.66 -12.57
N THR A 49 2.63 19.88 -13.65
CA THR A 49 3.81 19.84 -14.54
C THR A 49 4.09 21.20 -15.18
N GLU A 50 3.05 21.91 -15.63
CA GLU A 50 3.16 23.29 -16.14
C GLU A 50 3.70 24.27 -15.09
N GLN A 51 3.21 24.16 -13.84
CA GLN A 51 3.68 25.01 -12.75
C GLN A 51 5.15 24.74 -12.42
N TRP A 52 5.57 23.48 -12.42
CA TRP A 52 6.98 23.10 -12.28
C TRP A 52 7.83 23.70 -13.40
N ALA A 53 7.40 23.54 -14.65
CA ALA A 53 8.09 24.07 -15.83
C ALA A 53 8.28 25.59 -15.75
N LYS A 54 7.24 26.32 -15.33
CA LYS A 54 7.29 27.77 -15.07
C LYS A 54 8.26 28.13 -13.95
N LYS A 55 8.25 27.41 -12.82
CA LYS A 55 9.14 27.66 -11.67
C LYS A 55 10.62 27.46 -12.03
N LYS A 56 10.93 26.50 -12.90
CA LYS A 56 12.29 26.23 -13.39
C LYS A 56 12.76 27.25 -14.45
N GLY A 57 11.86 28.09 -14.97
CA GLY A 57 12.18 29.07 -16.03
C GLY A 57 12.07 28.51 -17.45
N GLU A 58 11.57 27.29 -17.62
CA GLU A 58 11.39 26.61 -18.90
C GLU A 58 9.90 26.37 -19.12
N ALA A 59 9.11 27.44 -19.35
CA ALA A 59 7.64 27.38 -19.32
C ALA A 59 7.00 26.36 -20.29
N ASP A 60 7.72 25.93 -21.33
CA ASP A 60 7.27 24.95 -22.31
C ASP A 60 7.73 23.51 -22.02
N ALA A 61 8.58 23.27 -21.01
CA ALA A 61 9.14 21.94 -20.71
C ALA A 61 8.08 20.88 -20.36
N TRP A 62 6.90 21.27 -19.90
CA TRP A 62 5.81 20.33 -19.65
C TRP A 62 5.32 19.64 -20.94
N LYS A 63 5.46 20.31 -22.10
CA LYS A 63 5.02 19.79 -23.40
C LYS A 63 5.80 18.53 -23.79
N ASP A 64 7.06 18.44 -23.39
CA ASP A 64 7.92 17.28 -23.65
C ASP A 64 7.41 16.01 -22.98
N PHE A 65 6.54 16.12 -21.96
CA PHE A 65 5.92 14.97 -21.30
C PHE A 65 4.54 14.67 -21.86
N TRP A 66 3.73 15.72 -22.07
CA TRP A 66 2.29 15.57 -22.30
C TRP A 66 1.88 15.63 -23.78
N LEU A 67 2.64 16.26 -24.68
CA LEU A 67 2.29 16.29 -26.10
C LEU A 67 2.74 15.00 -26.83
N PRO A 68 2.12 14.65 -27.97
CA PRO A 68 2.49 13.49 -28.77
C PRO A 68 3.99 13.42 -29.05
N ASP A 69 4.54 12.21 -29.09
CA ASP A 69 5.98 11.91 -29.19
C ASP A 69 6.82 12.33 -27.96
N GLY A 70 6.16 12.78 -26.88
CA GLY A 70 6.79 13.12 -25.59
C GLY A 70 7.15 11.91 -24.69
N GLY A 71 7.36 12.20 -23.41
CA GLY A 71 7.95 11.32 -22.40
C GLY A 71 7.08 10.18 -21.86
N ARG A 72 7.69 9.37 -20.98
CA ARG A 72 7.08 8.17 -20.36
C ARG A 72 6.32 8.56 -19.09
N ILE A 73 5.00 8.69 -19.17
CA ILE A 73 4.13 9.02 -18.02
C ILE A 73 3.80 7.75 -17.23
N VAL A 74 4.05 7.75 -15.92
CA VAL A 74 3.69 6.66 -15.01
C VAL A 74 2.80 7.21 -13.90
N HIS A 75 1.65 6.57 -13.66
CA HIS A 75 0.74 6.93 -12.57
C HIS A 75 0.81 5.89 -11.45
N TYR A 76 1.20 6.31 -10.25
CA TYR A 76 1.04 5.52 -9.02
C TYR A 76 -0.27 5.93 -8.35
N ILE A 77 -1.17 4.97 -8.14
CA ILE A 77 -2.53 5.20 -7.66
C ILE A 77 -2.97 4.09 -6.70
N GLY A 78 -4.00 4.33 -5.89
CA GLY A 78 -4.71 3.26 -5.18
C GLY A 78 -5.59 2.43 -6.12
N GLN A 79 -5.94 1.20 -5.70
CA GLN A 79 -6.77 0.29 -6.50
C GLN A 79 -8.17 0.83 -6.84
N ASP A 80 -8.79 1.64 -5.97
CA ASP A 80 -10.16 2.13 -6.15
C ASP A 80 -10.33 3.05 -7.37
N ILE A 81 -9.24 3.69 -7.80
CA ILE A 81 -9.28 4.69 -8.88
C ILE A 81 -8.70 4.16 -10.20
N VAL A 82 -8.50 2.84 -10.27
CA VAL A 82 -7.96 2.15 -11.46
C VAL A 82 -8.85 2.34 -12.68
N TYR A 83 -10.18 2.27 -12.53
CA TYR A 83 -11.08 2.44 -13.68
C TYR A 83 -10.96 3.84 -14.29
N HIS A 84 -10.86 4.88 -13.46
CA HIS A 84 -10.65 6.25 -13.92
C HIS A 84 -9.34 6.37 -14.71
N HIS A 85 -8.25 5.83 -14.19
CA HIS A 85 -6.93 5.96 -14.82
C HIS A 85 -6.73 5.03 -16.02
N CYS A 86 -7.48 3.94 -16.14
CA CYS A 86 -7.36 3.01 -17.25
C CYS A 86 -8.36 3.27 -18.40
N ILE A 87 -9.46 3.99 -18.14
CA ILE A 87 -10.55 4.17 -19.10
C ILE A 87 -10.80 5.66 -19.35
N PHE A 88 -11.33 6.38 -18.35
CA PHE A 88 -11.79 7.76 -18.53
C PHE A 88 -10.63 8.71 -18.84
N TRP A 89 -9.58 8.69 -18.03
CA TRP A 89 -8.44 9.59 -18.21
C TRP A 89 -7.71 9.39 -19.55
N PRO A 90 -7.34 8.14 -19.95
CA PRO A 90 -6.78 7.90 -21.28
C PRO A 90 -7.72 8.30 -22.42
N ALA A 91 -9.04 8.16 -22.27
CA ALA A 91 -10.00 8.60 -23.26
C ALA A 91 -10.03 10.13 -23.40
N MET A 92 -9.99 10.87 -22.29
CA MET A 92 -9.91 12.33 -22.30
C MET A 92 -8.60 12.81 -22.96
N LEU A 93 -7.46 12.24 -22.56
CA LEU A 93 -6.15 12.54 -23.16
C LEU A 93 -6.14 12.28 -24.65
N LYS A 94 -6.61 11.10 -25.08
CA LYS A 94 -6.69 10.75 -26.50
C LYS A 94 -7.61 11.68 -27.28
N GLY A 95 -8.76 12.05 -26.70
CA GLY A 95 -9.72 12.96 -27.34
C GLY A 95 -9.23 14.40 -27.48
N SER A 96 -8.17 14.76 -26.75
CA SER A 96 -7.54 16.09 -26.75
C SER A 96 -6.11 16.08 -27.28
N ASP A 97 -5.71 15.00 -27.96
CA ASP A 97 -4.40 14.82 -28.60
C ASP A 97 -3.19 14.94 -27.64
N TYR A 98 -3.29 14.38 -26.43
CA TYR A 98 -2.18 14.26 -25.48
C TYR A 98 -1.65 12.83 -25.34
N ASN A 99 -0.41 12.71 -24.84
CA ASN A 99 0.23 11.44 -24.53
C ASN A 99 -0.56 10.63 -23.51
N LEU A 100 -0.59 9.31 -23.74
CA LEU A 100 -1.22 8.37 -22.84
C LEU A 100 -0.26 7.93 -21.73
N PRO A 101 -0.77 7.50 -20.56
CA PRO A 101 0.05 6.88 -19.55
C PRO A 101 0.76 5.64 -20.12
N HIS A 102 2.08 5.57 -19.94
CA HIS A 102 2.86 4.39 -20.30
C HIS A 102 2.59 3.23 -19.34
N ALA A 103 2.45 3.53 -18.05
CA ALA A 103 2.10 2.55 -17.03
C ALA A 103 1.22 3.16 -15.94
N ILE A 104 0.39 2.30 -15.35
CA ILE A 104 -0.43 2.60 -14.18
C ILE A 104 -0.09 1.54 -13.15
N VAL A 105 0.58 1.97 -12.08
CA VAL A 105 0.95 1.15 -10.94
C VAL A 105 -0.15 1.33 -9.89
N ALA A 106 -0.96 0.29 -9.70
CA ALA A 106 -2.07 0.30 -8.76
C ALA A 106 -1.67 -0.38 -7.45
N SER A 107 -1.48 0.43 -6.42
CA SER A 107 -1.04 -0.01 -5.10
C SER A 107 -2.21 -0.52 -4.26
N GLY A 108 -2.00 -1.61 -3.52
CA GLY A 108 -2.97 -2.17 -2.59
C GLY A 108 -3.28 -1.24 -1.41
N MET A 109 -4.25 -1.64 -0.60
CA MET A 109 -4.67 -0.87 0.58
C MET A 109 -3.69 -1.02 1.73
N VAL A 110 -3.82 -0.14 2.72
CA VAL A 110 -3.09 -0.25 3.98
C VAL A 110 -4.00 -0.85 5.05
N LYS A 111 -3.52 -1.91 5.68
CA LYS A 111 -4.07 -2.48 6.91
C LYS A 111 -3.18 -2.10 8.09
N ILE A 112 -3.77 -2.07 9.28
CA ILE A 112 -3.12 -1.78 10.55
C ILE A 112 -3.43 -2.96 11.47
N GLU A 113 -2.39 -3.66 11.92
CA GLU A 113 -2.51 -4.82 12.82
C GLU A 113 -3.53 -5.86 12.30
N GLY A 114 -3.54 -6.11 10.99
CA GLY A 114 -4.43 -7.06 10.31
C GLY A 114 -5.82 -6.52 9.95
N HIS A 115 -6.18 -5.31 10.39
CA HIS A 115 -7.50 -4.69 10.14
C HIS A 115 -7.43 -3.58 9.09
N ASN A 116 -8.53 -3.34 8.37
CA ASN A 116 -8.59 -2.20 7.45
C ASN A 116 -8.41 -0.89 8.22
N PHE A 117 -7.59 0.00 7.66
CA PHE A 117 -7.40 1.35 8.19
C PHE A 117 -8.75 2.02 8.47
N SER A 118 -8.99 2.41 9.73
CA SER A 118 -10.28 2.95 10.15
C SER A 118 -10.11 3.94 11.29
N ARG A 119 -10.42 5.22 11.01
CA ARG A 119 -10.40 6.28 12.03
C ARG A 119 -11.47 6.07 13.10
N SER A 120 -12.66 5.61 12.71
CA SER A 120 -13.78 5.38 13.62
C SER A 120 -13.53 4.21 14.56
N ARG A 121 -12.90 3.13 14.08
CA ARG A 121 -12.56 1.95 14.88
C ARG A 121 -11.18 2.02 15.57
N GLY A 122 -10.46 3.12 15.40
CA GLY A 122 -9.14 3.34 16.02
C GLY A 122 -7.95 2.64 15.36
N TYR A 123 -8.16 1.81 14.33
CA TYR A 123 -7.09 1.16 13.54
C TYR A 123 -6.39 2.13 12.61
N VAL A 124 -5.53 2.98 13.19
CA VAL A 124 -4.77 4.02 12.49
C VAL A 124 -3.38 4.11 13.11
N VAL A 125 -2.38 4.32 12.27
CA VAL A 125 -1.05 4.82 12.67
C VAL A 125 -0.84 6.17 12.01
N TRP A 126 -0.71 7.22 12.82
CA TRP A 126 -0.44 8.57 12.35
C TRP A 126 1.07 8.77 12.20
N ILE A 127 1.51 9.11 10.98
CA ILE A 127 2.94 9.30 10.68
C ILE A 127 3.56 10.38 11.58
N ILE A 128 2.84 11.47 11.86
CA ILE A 128 3.37 12.53 12.71
C ILE A 128 3.36 12.06 14.17
N ASP A 129 2.17 11.84 14.73
CA ASP A 129 1.98 11.66 16.17
C ASP A 129 2.47 10.30 16.68
N ASP A 130 2.22 9.22 15.95
CA ASP A 130 2.54 7.86 16.41
C ASP A 130 3.93 7.40 15.96
N TYR A 131 4.60 8.10 15.04
CA TYR A 131 5.87 7.67 14.47
C TYR A 131 6.97 8.73 14.62
N LEU A 132 6.83 9.91 14.00
CA LEU A 132 7.88 10.93 14.00
C LEU A 132 8.08 11.59 15.37
N GLU A 133 7.02 11.83 16.14
CA GLU A 133 7.13 12.37 17.51
C GLU A 133 7.81 11.39 18.49
N HIS A 134 7.93 10.12 18.10
CA HIS A 134 8.60 9.07 18.85
C HIS A 134 10.05 8.82 18.38
N ASP A 135 10.65 9.77 17.64
CA ASP A 135 12.02 9.73 17.13
C ASP A 135 12.33 8.50 16.24
N LEU A 136 11.31 7.91 15.61
CA LEU A 136 11.52 6.86 14.61
C LEU A 136 11.97 7.46 13.28
N ASP A 137 13.01 6.88 12.70
CA ASP A 137 13.60 7.36 11.45
C ASP A 137 12.64 7.14 10.26
N PRO A 138 12.30 8.17 9.46
CA PRO A 138 11.42 8.03 8.31
C PRO A 138 11.93 7.02 7.27
N ASP A 139 13.25 6.81 7.17
CA ASP A 139 13.83 5.84 6.25
C ASP A 139 13.40 4.42 6.57
N TYR A 140 13.16 4.10 7.85
CA TYR A 140 12.74 2.76 8.26
C TYR A 140 11.31 2.46 7.81
N LEU A 141 10.43 3.46 7.85
CA LEU A 141 9.07 3.34 7.32
C LEU A 141 9.07 3.21 5.80
N ARG A 142 9.87 4.01 5.10
CA ARG A 142 10.05 3.90 3.64
C ARG A 142 10.51 2.50 3.24
N TYR A 143 11.53 1.98 3.93
CA TYR A 143 12.03 0.63 3.72
C TYR A 143 10.95 -0.43 4.00
N TYR A 144 10.20 -0.30 5.10
CA TYR A 144 9.13 -1.23 5.45
C TYR A 144 8.04 -1.30 4.37
N MET A 145 7.56 -0.14 3.90
CA MET A 145 6.51 -0.06 2.87
C MET A 145 6.96 -0.67 1.53
N VAL A 146 8.22 -0.42 1.14
CA VAL A 146 8.80 -0.93 -0.11
C VAL A 146 9.04 -2.44 -0.03
N SER A 147 9.57 -2.92 1.10
CA SER A 147 9.87 -4.35 1.30
C SER A 147 8.63 -5.25 1.37
N HIS A 148 7.46 -4.72 1.74
CA HIS A 148 6.24 -5.52 1.91
C HIS A 148 5.27 -5.48 0.73
N SER A 149 5.03 -4.32 0.12
CA SER A 149 3.82 -4.13 -0.72
C SER A 149 3.88 -4.81 -2.09
N SER A 150 5.06 -5.00 -2.71
CA SER A 150 5.18 -5.34 -4.14
C SER A 150 4.26 -4.49 -5.05
N GLN A 151 3.86 -3.31 -4.57
CA GLN A 151 2.75 -2.45 -5.03
C GLN A 151 1.38 -3.15 -5.06
N THR A 152 1.20 -4.28 -5.73
CA THR A 152 -0.13 -4.86 -6.03
C THR A 152 -0.84 -5.56 -4.86
N LYS A 153 -0.17 -5.74 -3.72
CA LYS A 153 -0.75 -6.35 -2.52
C LYS A 153 -1.01 -5.29 -1.46
N ASP A 154 -1.99 -5.57 -0.62
CA ASP A 154 -2.19 -4.77 0.58
C ASP A 154 -0.93 -4.81 1.45
N LEU A 155 -0.61 -3.65 2.02
CA LEU A 155 0.42 -3.50 3.04
C LEU A 155 -0.26 -3.61 4.40
N ASP A 156 0.07 -4.65 5.17
CA ASP A 156 -0.32 -4.70 6.58
C ASP A 156 0.81 -4.12 7.43
N PHE A 157 0.57 -2.99 8.06
CA PHE A 157 1.50 -2.39 9.01
C PHE A 157 1.21 -2.94 10.41
N ALA A 158 2.19 -3.67 10.95
CA ALA A 158 2.19 -4.14 12.33
C ALA A 158 3.51 -3.75 12.99
N TRP A 159 3.46 -3.24 14.21
CA TRP A 159 4.64 -2.72 14.91
C TRP A 159 5.70 -3.80 15.17
N ASP A 160 5.29 -5.01 15.53
CA ASP A 160 6.20 -6.15 15.72
C ASP A 160 6.89 -6.52 14.39
N ALA A 161 6.15 -6.53 13.28
CA ALA A 161 6.71 -6.81 11.96
C ALA A 161 7.66 -5.68 11.49
N PHE A 162 7.31 -4.43 11.79
CA PHE A 162 8.17 -3.27 11.54
C PHE A 162 9.49 -3.40 12.31
N GLN A 163 9.41 -3.67 13.62
CA GLN A 163 10.58 -3.86 14.47
C GLN A 163 11.46 -5.00 13.96
N GLU A 164 10.87 -6.14 13.62
CA GLU A 164 11.59 -7.31 13.11
C GLU A 164 12.36 -6.97 11.84
N LYS A 165 11.75 -6.24 10.89
CA LYS A 165 12.41 -5.85 9.64
C LYS A 165 13.58 -4.91 9.88
N VAL A 166 13.38 -3.86 10.67
CA VAL A 166 14.47 -2.92 10.97
C VAL A 166 15.61 -3.63 11.70
N ASN A 167 15.31 -4.40 12.75
CA ASN A 167 16.35 -4.99 13.58
C ASN A 167 17.06 -6.17 12.88
N SER A 168 16.34 -7.01 12.13
CA SER A 168 16.93 -8.21 11.52
C SER A 168 17.59 -7.91 10.18
N GLU A 169 16.97 -7.08 9.35
CA GLU A 169 17.49 -6.80 8.02
C GLU A 169 18.41 -5.58 8.03
N LEU A 170 17.92 -4.45 8.54
CA LEU A 170 18.68 -3.20 8.50
C LEU A 170 19.82 -3.17 9.52
N VAL A 171 19.59 -3.53 10.79
CA VAL A 171 20.65 -3.52 11.81
C VAL A 171 21.61 -4.69 11.60
N ASN A 172 21.11 -5.93 11.62
CA ASN A 172 21.99 -7.11 11.68
C ASN A 172 22.68 -7.45 10.34
N THR A 173 22.09 -7.09 9.20
CA THR A 173 22.65 -7.42 7.88
C THR A 173 23.30 -6.21 7.24
N PHE A 174 22.51 -5.18 6.92
CA PHE A 174 22.97 -4.01 6.19
C PHE A 174 23.94 -3.13 7.01
N GLY A 175 23.48 -2.63 8.15
CA GLY A 175 24.24 -1.73 9.02
C GLY A 175 25.45 -2.40 9.66
N ASN A 176 25.35 -3.68 10.06
CA ASN A 176 26.47 -4.43 10.63
C ASN A 176 27.64 -4.57 9.66
N PHE A 177 27.38 -4.86 8.38
CA PHE A 177 28.45 -4.94 7.38
C PHE A 177 29.16 -3.59 7.23
N ILE A 178 28.39 -2.52 7.00
CA ILE A 178 28.90 -1.16 6.81
C ILE A 178 29.74 -0.74 8.01
N HIS A 179 29.21 -0.90 9.22
CA HIS A 179 29.91 -0.56 10.45
C HIS A 179 31.24 -1.32 10.56
N ARG A 180 31.26 -2.63 10.32
CA ARG A 180 32.49 -3.43 10.41
C ARG A 180 33.53 -3.03 9.38
N ALA A 181 33.11 -2.82 8.13
CA ALA A 181 34.01 -2.39 7.06
C ALA A 181 34.67 -1.06 7.40
N LEU A 182 33.87 -0.05 7.78
CA LEU A 182 34.39 1.28 8.09
C LEU A 182 35.19 1.29 9.39
N HIS A 183 34.72 0.63 10.45
CA HIS A 183 35.42 0.56 11.75
C HIS A 183 36.79 -0.11 11.63
N PHE A 184 36.91 -1.22 10.89
CA PHE A 184 38.21 -1.86 10.72
C PHE A 184 39.15 -1.02 9.85
N SER A 185 38.64 -0.35 8.81
CA SER A 185 39.45 0.55 7.99
C SER A 185 39.94 1.75 8.82
N HIS A 186 39.06 2.40 9.59
CA HIS A 186 39.41 3.49 10.49
C HIS A 186 40.46 3.07 11.53
N ASP A 187 40.18 2.03 12.32
CA ASP A 187 41.05 1.64 13.46
C ASP A 187 42.47 1.23 13.05
N ASN A 188 42.65 0.72 11.83
CA ASN A 188 43.92 0.12 11.40
C ASN A 188 44.67 0.95 10.35
N PHE A 189 43.96 1.85 9.65
CA PHE A 189 44.48 2.63 8.53
C PHE A 189 44.03 4.11 8.52
N GLU A 190 43.06 4.53 9.34
CA GLU A 190 42.47 5.89 9.42
C GLU A 190 41.86 6.42 8.10
N ALA A 191 41.93 5.61 7.04
CA ALA A 191 41.54 5.94 5.68
C ALA A 191 41.10 4.67 4.95
N ILE A 192 40.49 4.84 3.77
CA ILE A 192 40.29 3.76 2.81
C ILE A 192 41.69 3.25 2.42
N PRO A 193 42.04 2.00 2.73
CA PRO A 193 43.39 1.50 2.51
C PRO A 193 43.68 1.27 1.02
N GLU A 194 44.96 1.11 0.67
CA GLU A 194 45.39 0.78 -0.68
C GLU A 194 44.92 -0.63 -1.09
N GLY A 195 44.48 -0.78 -2.35
CA GLY A 195 43.98 -2.05 -2.87
C GLY A 195 43.66 -1.99 -4.35
N HIS A 196 43.10 -3.09 -4.86
CA HIS A 196 42.53 -3.17 -6.20
C HIS A 196 41.19 -3.89 -6.08
N ILE A 197 40.24 -3.58 -6.96
CA ILE A 197 38.94 -4.23 -6.91
C ILE A 197 39.08 -5.69 -7.39
N GLU A 198 38.56 -6.62 -6.61
CA GLU A 198 38.50 -8.03 -6.96
C GLU A 198 37.36 -8.30 -7.95
N GLU A 199 37.57 -9.23 -8.88
CA GLU A 199 36.57 -9.59 -9.90
C GLU A 199 35.25 -10.07 -9.29
N SER A 200 35.30 -10.80 -8.17
CA SER A 200 34.09 -11.24 -7.46
C SER A 200 33.31 -10.07 -6.87
N VAL A 201 34.00 -9.01 -6.43
CA VAL A 201 33.38 -7.82 -5.84
C VAL A 201 32.78 -6.94 -6.93
N SER A 202 33.54 -6.65 -7.99
CA SER A 202 33.02 -5.88 -9.12
C SER A 202 31.81 -6.55 -9.76
N SER A 203 31.89 -7.87 -10.00
CA SER A 203 30.77 -8.63 -10.59
C SER A 203 29.52 -8.64 -9.71
N ALA A 204 29.68 -8.71 -8.39
CA ALA A 204 28.55 -8.66 -7.46
C ALA A 204 27.87 -7.28 -7.48
N ILE A 205 28.64 -6.19 -7.52
CA ILE A 205 28.10 -4.83 -7.62
C ILE A 205 27.41 -4.62 -8.96
N GLU A 206 28.06 -4.97 -10.08
CA GLU A 206 27.50 -4.86 -11.44
C GLU A 206 26.18 -5.63 -11.56
N SER A 207 26.14 -6.89 -11.13
CA SER A 207 24.92 -7.70 -11.15
C SER A 207 23.80 -7.13 -10.29
N THR A 208 24.14 -6.48 -9.17
CA THR A 208 23.17 -5.80 -8.30
C THR A 208 22.59 -4.58 -9.01
N VAL A 209 23.44 -3.74 -9.62
CA VAL A 209 23.02 -2.56 -10.38
C VAL A 209 22.10 -2.95 -11.53
N GLU A 210 22.46 -3.97 -12.31
CA GLU A 210 21.61 -4.47 -13.41
C GLU A 210 20.24 -4.93 -12.92
N SER A 211 20.21 -5.67 -11.80
CA SER A 211 18.98 -6.19 -11.21
C SER A 211 18.09 -5.06 -10.65
N VAL A 212 18.69 -4.04 -10.04
CA VAL A 212 17.98 -2.85 -9.56
C VAL A 212 17.38 -2.05 -10.72
N ILE A 213 18.12 -1.89 -11.83
CA ILE A 213 17.62 -1.22 -13.03
C ILE A 213 16.43 -1.99 -13.63
N ASP A 214 16.53 -3.32 -13.75
CA ASP A 214 15.43 -4.15 -14.25
C ASP A 214 14.21 -4.09 -13.34
N ALA A 215 14.39 -4.27 -12.03
CA ALA A 215 13.32 -4.20 -11.04
C ALA A 215 12.60 -2.85 -11.06
N THR A 216 13.35 -1.75 -11.11
CA THR A 216 12.80 -0.38 -11.19
C THR A 216 11.97 -0.20 -12.47
N ASN A 217 12.47 -0.67 -13.62
CA ASN A 217 11.75 -0.58 -14.89
C ASN A 217 10.48 -1.43 -14.95
N ARG A 218 10.42 -2.50 -14.14
CA ARG A 218 9.24 -3.35 -13.93
C ARG A 218 8.34 -2.90 -12.78
N TYR A 219 8.69 -1.80 -12.10
CA TYR A 219 7.95 -1.27 -10.94
C TYR A 219 7.95 -2.20 -9.71
N GLU A 220 8.93 -3.10 -9.61
CA GLU A 220 9.10 -4.07 -8.52
C GLU A 220 10.00 -3.52 -7.42
N LEU A 221 9.50 -2.53 -6.66
CA LEU A 221 10.31 -1.83 -5.65
C LEU A 221 10.80 -2.76 -4.52
N LYS A 222 10.05 -3.81 -4.19
CA LYS A 222 10.51 -4.82 -3.23
C LYS A 222 11.80 -5.49 -3.71
N GLN A 223 11.84 -5.85 -5.00
CA GLN A 223 13.02 -6.50 -5.56
C GLN A 223 14.23 -5.56 -5.50
N VAL A 224 14.05 -4.24 -5.68
CA VAL A 224 15.13 -3.26 -5.54
C VAL A 224 15.81 -3.39 -4.17
N VAL A 225 15.04 -3.35 -3.07
CA VAL A 225 15.63 -3.45 -1.71
C VAL A 225 16.17 -4.85 -1.40
N ASP A 226 15.56 -5.91 -1.93
CA ASP A 226 16.05 -7.29 -1.78
C ASP A 226 17.45 -7.45 -2.41
N GLU A 227 17.70 -6.82 -3.57
CA GLU A 227 19.00 -6.84 -4.24
C GLU A 227 20.07 -6.07 -3.42
N VAL A 228 19.71 -4.93 -2.82
CA VAL A 228 20.62 -4.18 -1.94
C VAL A 228 21.01 -5.00 -0.70
N LEU A 229 20.03 -5.66 -0.06
CA LEU A 229 20.32 -6.55 1.06
C LEU A 229 21.18 -7.76 0.66
N ARG A 230 21.00 -8.29 -0.56
CA ARG A 230 21.82 -9.39 -1.07
C ARG A 230 23.27 -8.95 -1.22
N LEU A 231 23.52 -7.74 -1.73
CA LEU A 231 24.86 -7.17 -1.81
C LEU A 231 25.49 -6.95 -0.42
N ALA A 232 24.71 -6.49 0.56
CA ALA A 232 25.18 -6.37 1.95
C ALA A 232 25.49 -7.74 2.59
N SER A 233 24.70 -8.76 2.28
CA SER A 233 24.95 -10.14 2.71
C SER A 233 26.23 -10.70 2.09
N PHE A 234 26.44 -10.49 0.79
CA PHE A 234 27.70 -10.80 0.12
C PHE A 234 28.89 -10.08 0.78
N GLY A 235 28.74 -8.81 1.13
CA GLY A 235 29.74 -8.05 1.88
C GLY A 235 30.07 -8.69 3.23
N ASN A 236 29.05 -9.10 4.00
CA ASN A 236 29.26 -9.83 5.25
C ASN A 236 30.04 -11.13 5.04
N GLU A 237 29.65 -11.94 4.04
CA GLU A 237 30.33 -13.21 3.72
C GLU A 237 31.78 -13.00 3.29
N TYR A 238 32.03 -12.00 2.44
CA TYR A 238 33.36 -11.59 2.01
C TYR A 238 34.23 -11.19 3.20
N PHE A 239 33.71 -10.34 4.10
CA PHE A 239 34.42 -9.89 5.29
C PHE A 239 34.72 -11.06 6.24
N GLN A 240 33.77 -11.98 6.46
CA GLN A 240 33.96 -13.12 7.34
C GLN A 240 34.96 -14.14 6.78
N SER A 241 34.89 -14.43 5.48
CA SER A 241 35.76 -15.42 4.83
C SER A 241 37.22 -14.99 4.80
N ASN A 242 37.46 -13.68 4.64
CA ASN A 242 38.80 -13.11 4.60
C ASN A 242 39.40 -12.82 5.98
N LYS A 243 38.60 -12.79 7.05
CA LYS A 243 39.05 -12.63 8.45
C LYS A 243 40.06 -11.48 8.66
N PRO A 244 39.69 -10.22 8.36
CA PRO A 244 40.62 -9.08 8.47
C PRO A 244 41.19 -8.88 9.89
N TRP A 245 40.48 -9.33 10.94
CA TRP A 245 40.96 -9.30 12.33
C TRP A 245 42.16 -10.22 12.61
N GLU A 246 42.33 -11.28 11.81
CA GLU A 246 43.52 -12.14 11.80
C GLU A 246 44.58 -11.52 10.87
N LEU A 247 44.20 -11.17 9.65
CA LEU A 247 45.11 -10.62 8.64
C LEU A 247 45.83 -9.36 9.11
N VAL A 248 45.19 -8.47 9.87
CA VAL A 248 45.84 -7.24 10.34
C VAL A 248 47.10 -7.50 11.18
N ARG A 249 47.19 -8.68 11.82
CA ARG A 249 48.35 -9.09 12.63
C ARG A 249 49.38 -9.87 11.82
N GLU A 250 48.95 -10.56 10.78
CA GLU A 250 49.77 -11.50 10.00
C GLU A 250 50.31 -10.88 8.70
N ASP A 251 49.47 -10.15 7.98
CA ASP A 251 49.72 -9.59 6.66
C ASP A 251 48.88 -8.30 6.45
N LYS A 252 49.46 -7.16 6.86
CA LYS A 252 48.77 -5.86 6.83
C LYS A 252 48.43 -5.41 5.41
N GLU A 253 49.21 -5.81 4.39
CA GLU A 253 48.93 -5.50 2.99
C GLU A 253 47.72 -6.28 2.47
N LYS A 254 47.59 -7.57 2.80
CA LYS A 254 46.37 -8.32 2.47
C LYS A 254 45.15 -7.79 3.22
N CYS A 255 45.30 -7.40 4.49
CA CYS A 255 44.22 -6.76 5.24
C CYS A 255 43.76 -5.46 4.57
N ALA A 256 44.71 -4.61 4.15
CA ALA A 256 44.42 -3.39 3.39
C ALA A 256 43.62 -3.69 2.12
N HIS A 257 44.05 -4.69 1.35
CA HIS A 257 43.36 -5.08 0.13
C HIS A 257 41.92 -5.57 0.35
N VAL A 258 41.68 -6.36 1.41
CA VAL A 258 40.34 -6.84 1.78
C VAL A 258 39.44 -5.68 2.22
N LEU A 259 39.96 -4.78 3.05
CA LEU A 259 39.21 -3.63 3.54
C LEU A 259 38.92 -2.60 2.44
N TYR A 260 39.82 -2.45 1.46
CA TYR A 260 39.57 -1.63 0.26
C TYR A 260 38.34 -2.15 -0.50
N ASN A 261 38.26 -3.45 -0.75
CA ASN A 261 37.11 -4.09 -1.40
C ASN A 261 35.84 -3.95 -0.56
N ALA A 262 35.92 -4.11 0.76
CA ALA A 262 34.79 -3.87 1.65
C ALA A 262 34.28 -2.42 1.56
N CYS A 263 35.17 -1.42 1.53
CA CYS A 263 34.79 -0.02 1.33
C CYS A 263 34.17 0.26 -0.05
N CYS A 264 34.62 -0.43 -1.10
CA CYS A 264 33.98 -0.35 -2.43
C CYS A 264 32.52 -0.85 -2.39
N ILE A 265 32.26 -1.96 -1.69
CA ILE A 265 30.89 -2.46 -1.48
C ILE A 265 30.06 -1.46 -0.66
N VAL A 266 30.62 -0.86 0.40
CA VAL A 266 29.94 0.16 1.20
C VAL A 266 29.55 1.38 0.36
N LYS A 267 30.44 1.87 -0.51
CA LYS A 267 30.13 2.97 -1.44
C LYS A 267 28.96 2.60 -2.36
N ALA A 268 28.99 1.41 -2.96
CA ALA A 268 27.91 0.94 -3.82
C ALA A 268 26.57 0.84 -3.05
N LEU A 269 26.58 0.29 -1.83
CA LEU A 269 25.39 0.19 -0.98
C LEU A 269 24.79 1.56 -0.64
N ALA A 270 25.62 2.58 -0.39
CA ALA A 270 25.14 3.94 -0.13
C ALA A 270 24.37 4.52 -1.32
N ILE A 271 24.92 4.39 -2.54
CA ILE A 271 24.28 4.88 -3.78
C ILE A 271 23.00 4.09 -4.08
N LEU A 272 23.05 2.76 -3.91
CA LEU A 272 21.92 1.87 -4.22
C LEU A 272 20.74 2.06 -3.28
N ILE A 273 20.98 2.41 -2.01
CA ILE A 273 19.91 2.54 -1.02
C ILE A 273 19.29 3.94 -0.96
N GLU A 274 19.99 4.96 -1.47
CA GLU A 274 19.56 6.38 -1.42
C GLU A 274 18.12 6.62 -1.85
N PRO A 275 17.58 6.01 -2.94
CA PRO A 275 16.20 6.27 -3.36
C PRO A 275 15.16 5.83 -2.32
N VAL A 276 15.51 4.88 -1.45
CA VAL A 276 14.64 4.32 -0.42
C VAL A 276 14.94 4.90 0.95
N MET A 277 16.21 5.02 1.32
CA MET A 277 16.67 5.51 2.63
C MET A 277 17.72 6.63 2.46
N PRO A 278 17.30 7.86 2.07
CA PRO A 278 18.22 8.96 1.79
C PRO A 278 19.06 9.39 3.00
N SER A 279 18.47 9.48 4.20
CA SER A 279 19.20 9.90 5.41
C SER A 279 20.21 8.85 5.89
N VAL A 280 19.92 7.56 5.68
CA VAL A 280 20.88 6.47 5.89
C VAL A 280 22.01 6.55 4.87
N ALA A 281 21.71 6.77 3.58
CA ALA A 281 22.70 6.91 2.52
C ALA A 281 23.66 8.09 2.80
N GLU A 282 23.12 9.26 3.16
CA GLU A 282 23.87 10.42 3.63
C GLU A 282 24.82 10.07 4.79
N THR A 283 24.33 9.31 5.77
CA THR A 283 25.12 8.90 6.95
C THR A 283 26.26 7.95 6.58
N ILE A 284 26.07 7.09 5.59
CA ILE A 284 27.14 6.23 5.06
C ILE A 284 28.15 7.09 4.28
N TRP A 285 27.65 8.00 3.45
CA TRP A 285 28.46 8.86 2.59
C TRP A 285 29.39 9.77 3.41
N GLU A 286 28.87 10.37 4.48
CA GLU A 286 29.65 11.15 5.45
C GLU A 286 30.78 10.30 6.08
N GLN A 287 30.48 9.05 6.46
CA GLN A 287 31.48 8.16 7.06
C GLN A 287 32.51 7.61 6.06
N LEU A 288 32.25 7.74 4.75
CA LEU A 288 33.25 7.53 3.70
C LEU A 288 34.13 8.77 3.47
N GLY A 289 33.97 9.83 4.27
CA GLY A 289 34.72 11.07 4.13
C GLY A 289 34.27 11.92 2.93
N LEU A 290 33.00 11.81 2.55
CA LEU A 290 32.38 12.58 1.45
C LEU A 290 31.40 13.62 2.02
N GLU A 291 31.07 14.62 1.21
CA GLU A 291 30.09 15.64 1.59
C GLU A 291 28.69 15.04 1.64
N ARG A 292 28.04 15.13 2.81
CA ARG A 292 26.78 14.45 3.14
C ARG A 292 25.71 14.58 2.05
N GLU A 293 25.35 15.80 1.65
CA GLU A 293 24.30 16.07 0.65
C GLU A 293 24.73 15.73 -0.78
N GLY A 294 26.04 15.52 -1.02
CA GLY A 294 26.56 15.19 -2.34
C GLY A 294 26.04 13.86 -2.88
N ILE A 295 25.56 12.95 -2.01
CA ILE A 295 25.02 11.65 -2.43
C ILE A 295 23.81 11.78 -3.37
N HIS A 296 22.99 12.82 -3.22
CA HIS A 296 21.77 13.01 -4.03
C HIS A 296 22.05 13.41 -5.48
N GLU A 297 23.29 13.78 -5.79
CA GLU A 297 23.73 14.11 -7.15
C GLU A 297 24.43 12.94 -7.84
N VAL A 298 24.72 11.86 -7.10
CA VAL A 298 25.45 10.70 -7.60
C VAL A 298 24.54 9.82 -8.44
N ALA A 299 24.98 9.50 -9.65
CA ALA A 299 24.23 8.62 -10.50
C ALA A 299 24.36 7.15 -10.09
N LEU A 300 23.31 6.37 -10.30
CA LEU A 300 23.29 4.94 -9.97
C LEU A 300 24.48 4.16 -10.55
N TRP A 301 24.91 4.47 -11.77
CA TRP A 301 26.02 3.77 -12.43
C TRP A 301 27.39 4.07 -11.78
N GLU A 302 27.52 5.11 -10.97
CA GLU A 302 28.75 5.37 -10.20
C GLU A 302 28.94 4.35 -9.05
N SER A 303 27.94 3.51 -8.80
CA SER A 303 28.05 2.37 -7.87
C SER A 303 29.14 1.39 -8.27
N VAL A 304 29.40 1.20 -9.57
CA VAL A 304 30.47 0.27 -10.04
C VAL A 304 31.85 0.91 -10.00
N GLU A 305 31.94 2.22 -9.80
CA GLU A 305 33.22 2.89 -9.64
C GLU A 305 33.77 2.60 -8.24
N PRO A 306 35.03 2.16 -8.12
CA PRO A 306 35.58 1.81 -6.82
C PRO A 306 35.70 3.03 -5.89
N ALA A 307 35.89 2.77 -4.60
CA ALA A 307 36.19 3.81 -3.64
C ALA A 307 37.60 4.37 -3.85
N GLU A 308 37.79 5.65 -3.51
CA GLU A 308 39.08 6.33 -3.61
C GLU A 308 40.00 5.94 -2.44
N ALA A 309 41.08 5.23 -2.73
CA ALA A 309 42.09 4.89 -1.72
C ALA A 309 42.76 6.16 -1.15
N GLY A 310 43.16 6.09 0.12
CA GLY A 310 43.77 7.20 0.84
C GLY A 310 42.78 8.24 1.38
N ARG A 311 41.49 8.15 1.04
CA ARG A 311 40.45 9.02 1.60
C ARG A 311 40.25 8.73 3.09
N GLU A 312 40.33 9.77 3.91
CA GLU A 312 40.15 9.67 5.37
C GLU A 312 38.76 9.12 5.70
N ILE A 313 38.71 8.17 6.65
CA ILE A 313 37.46 7.64 7.19
C ILE A 313 37.31 8.26 8.58
N PRO A 314 36.30 9.11 8.83
CA PRO A 314 36.00 9.61 10.16
C PRO A 314 35.65 8.49 11.14
N GLN A 315 35.66 8.76 12.44
CA GLN A 315 35.26 7.77 13.46
C GLN A 315 33.88 7.17 13.14
N PRO A 316 33.79 5.86 12.84
CA PRO A 316 32.53 5.27 12.40
C PRO A 316 31.49 5.18 13.52
N ARG A 317 30.21 5.26 13.14
CA ARG A 317 29.03 5.14 13.99
C ARG A 317 28.00 4.22 13.35
N PRO A 318 27.13 3.55 14.14
CA PRO A 318 26.03 2.78 13.59
C PRO A 318 25.17 3.62 12.64
N VAL A 319 24.92 3.10 11.44
CA VAL A 319 24.10 3.75 10.40
C VAL A 319 22.60 3.50 10.58
N ILE A 320 22.26 2.40 11.25
CA ILE A 320 20.88 2.06 11.63
C ILE A 320 20.82 1.94 13.16
N SER A 321 19.81 2.58 13.75
CA SER A 321 19.49 2.44 15.16
C SER A 321 18.51 1.30 15.38
N LYS A 322 18.77 0.47 16.38
CA LYS A 322 17.84 -0.60 16.76
C LYS A 322 16.55 0.01 17.30
N VAL A 323 15.41 -0.51 16.85
CA VAL A 323 14.09 -0.18 17.42
C VAL A 323 13.90 -0.97 18.72
N ASP A 324 13.72 -0.24 19.83
CA ASP A 324 13.69 -0.81 21.18
C ASP A 324 12.34 -1.45 21.53
N ASP A 325 12.37 -2.59 22.23
CA ASP A 325 11.17 -3.34 22.62
C ASP A 325 10.26 -2.52 23.55
N LYS A 326 10.82 -1.60 24.34
CA LYS A 326 10.05 -0.71 25.21
C LYS A 326 9.25 0.30 24.38
N LEU A 327 9.87 0.87 23.35
CA LEU A 327 9.20 1.82 22.46
C LEU A 327 8.03 1.13 21.73
N ILE A 328 8.24 -0.08 21.19
CA ILE A 328 7.17 -0.86 20.55
C ILE A 328 6.00 -1.11 21.50
N LYS A 329 6.27 -1.46 22.77
CA LYS A 329 5.21 -1.62 23.78
C LYS A 329 4.45 -0.33 24.06
N GLU A 330 5.12 0.81 24.08
CA GLU A 330 4.49 2.12 24.24
C GLU A 330 3.56 2.42 23.04
N LEU A 331 4.02 2.13 21.81
CA LEU A 331 3.25 2.34 20.58
C LEU A 331 2.04 1.41 20.44
N HIS A 332 2.17 0.14 20.84
CA HIS A 332 1.03 -0.78 20.95
C HIS A 332 -0.02 -0.22 21.93
N ALA A 333 0.41 0.30 23.08
CA ALA A 333 -0.52 0.85 24.06
C ALA A 333 -1.28 2.07 23.52
N ILE A 334 -0.68 2.88 22.64
CA ILE A 334 -1.35 4.00 21.97
C ILE A 334 -2.48 3.49 21.08
N ILE A 335 -2.22 2.49 20.22
CA ILE A 335 -3.23 1.88 19.36
C ILE A 335 -4.33 1.22 20.19
N ASP A 336 -3.96 0.39 21.17
CA ASP A 336 -4.91 -0.31 22.04
C ASP A 336 -5.85 0.65 22.77
N ASN A 337 -5.33 1.77 23.26
CA ASN A 337 -6.14 2.80 23.91
C ASN A 337 -7.06 3.49 22.91
N ARG A 338 -6.58 3.79 21.70
CA ARG A 338 -7.38 4.38 20.64
C ARG A 338 -8.54 3.48 20.21
N ILE A 339 -8.29 2.17 20.11
CA ILE A 339 -9.34 1.16 19.82
C ILE A 339 -10.36 1.13 20.95
N LYS A 340 -9.92 1.07 22.21
CA LYS A 340 -10.84 1.11 23.37
C LYS A 340 -11.67 2.39 23.44
N ASP A 341 -11.06 3.54 23.14
CA ASP A 341 -11.75 4.83 23.12
C ASP A 341 -12.77 4.88 21.98
N ALA A 342 -12.45 4.31 20.81
CA ALA A 342 -13.37 4.14 19.70
C ALA A 342 -14.56 3.24 20.06
N GLU A 343 -14.31 2.07 20.64
CA GLU A 343 -15.36 1.14 21.12
C GLU A 343 -16.24 1.81 22.19
N ALA A 344 -15.65 2.54 23.14
CA ALA A 344 -16.39 3.27 24.17
C ALA A 344 -17.20 4.44 23.58
N ALA A 345 -16.69 5.12 22.56
CA ALA A 345 -17.39 6.17 21.85
C ALA A 345 -18.56 5.62 21.04
N GLU A 346 -18.41 4.47 20.39
CA GLU A 346 -19.49 3.77 19.68
C GLU A 346 -20.58 3.31 20.67
N MET A 347 -20.20 2.77 21.83
CA MET A 347 -21.14 2.45 22.91
C MET A 347 -21.76 3.67 23.59
N GLY A 348 -21.14 4.85 23.48
CA GLY A 348 -21.61 6.12 24.06
C GLY A 348 -22.33 7.04 23.08
N GLN A 349 -22.21 6.78 21.77
CA GLN A 349 -22.91 7.40 20.66
C GLN A 349 -24.07 6.50 20.20
N ASP A 350 -24.92 6.10 21.15
CA ASP A 350 -26.34 6.19 20.81
C ASP A 350 -26.57 7.69 20.52
N GLU A 351 -26.45 8.08 19.23
CA GLU A 351 -27.54 8.89 18.70
C GLU A 351 -28.81 8.25 19.23
N GLN A 352 -29.74 9.03 19.75
CA GLN A 352 -31.08 8.50 19.97
C GLN A 352 -31.64 8.15 18.58
N GLU A 353 -31.16 7.07 17.96
CA GLU A 353 -32.05 6.14 17.31
C GLU A 353 -33.20 5.97 18.29
N GLU A 354 -34.42 6.21 17.82
CA GLU A 354 -35.59 5.89 18.62
C GLU A 354 -35.47 4.42 19.01
N LEU A 355 -34.96 4.16 20.22
CA LEU A 355 -34.73 2.83 20.71
C LEU A 355 -36.02 2.07 20.50
N VAL A 356 -35.98 1.02 19.67
CA VAL A 356 -37.17 0.24 19.41
C VAL A 356 -37.66 -0.27 20.75
N SER A 357 -38.91 0.04 21.10
CA SER A 357 -39.41 -0.36 22.40
C SER A 357 -39.40 -1.89 22.46
N PHE A 358 -39.20 -2.47 23.65
CA PHE A 358 -39.28 -3.93 23.79
C PHE A 358 -40.63 -4.48 23.30
N GLU A 359 -41.68 -3.68 23.39
CA GLU A 359 -43.00 -4.02 22.84
C GLU A 359 -43.02 -4.00 21.30
N ASP A 360 -42.26 -3.11 20.65
CA ASP A 360 -42.10 -3.13 19.19
C ASP A 360 -41.21 -4.28 18.72
N PHE A 361 -40.15 -4.62 19.46
CA PHE A 361 -39.36 -5.83 19.18
C PHE A 361 -40.20 -7.10 19.33
N LYS A 362 -41.01 -7.23 20.40
CA LYS A 362 -41.95 -8.35 20.57
C LYS A 362 -42.96 -8.48 19.43
N LYS A 363 -43.31 -7.37 18.79
CA LYS A 363 -44.21 -7.42 17.63
C LYS A 363 -43.53 -8.06 16.44
N MET A 364 -42.20 -8.00 16.30
CA MET A 364 -41.49 -8.63 15.19
C MET A 364 -41.56 -10.16 15.29
N ASP A 365 -41.86 -10.82 14.18
CA ASP A 365 -41.92 -12.28 14.07
C ASP A 365 -40.76 -12.74 13.21
N PHE A 366 -39.69 -13.16 13.88
CA PHE A 366 -38.53 -13.76 13.24
C PHE A 366 -38.69 -15.28 13.21
N ARG A 367 -38.59 -15.88 12.03
CA ARG A 367 -38.69 -17.32 11.84
C ARG A 367 -37.56 -17.85 10.98
N VAL A 368 -37.15 -19.07 11.28
CA VAL A 368 -36.33 -19.86 10.38
C VAL A 368 -37.17 -20.23 9.16
N GLY A 369 -36.67 -19.90 7.97
CA GLY A 369 -37.30 -20.28 6.71
C GLY A 369 -36.33 -21.04 5.82
N GLU A 370 -36.85 -21.92 4.97
CA GLU A 370 -36.07 -22.63 3.95
C GLU A 370 -36.37 -22.04 2.57
N ILE A 371 -35.33 -21.65 1.84
CA ILE A 371 -35.49 -21.06 0.51
C ILE A 371 -35.74 -22.21 -0.49
N LEU A 372 -36.91 -22.22 -1.11
CA LEU A 372 -37.32 -23.26 -2.05
C LEU A 372 -37.04 -22.89 -3.51
N GLU A 373 -37.22 -21.62 -3.85
CA GLU A 373 -37.05 -21.12 -5.21
C GLU A 373 -36.35 -19.75 -5.14
N CYS A 374 -35.48 -19.48 -6.11
CA CYS A 374 -34.84 -18.19 -6.29
C CYS A 374 -34.83 -17.82 -7.78
N GLU A 375 -35.18 -16.57 -8.07
CA GLU A 375 -35.16 -16.00 -9.42
C GLU A 375 -34.58 -14.58 -9.37
N ARG A 376 -33.77 -14.18 -10.36
CA ARG A 376 -33.35 -12.78 -10.50
C ARG A 376 -34.54 -11.92 -10.90
N VAL A 377 -34.69 -10.76 -10.27
CA VAL A 377 -35.75 -9.80 -10.63
C VAL A 377 -35.36 -9.07 -11.92
N PRO A 378 -36.22 -9.07 -12.95
CA PRO A 378 -35.94 -8.35 -14.20
C PRO A 378 -35.67 -6.85 -13.98
N ASP A 379 -34.83 -6.27 -14.84
CA ASP A 379 -34.50 -4.83 -14.83
C ASP A 379 -33.77 -4.33 -13.56
N THR A 380 -33.24 -5.24 -12.73
CA THR A 380 -32.39 -4.92 -11.58
C THR A 380 -31.22 -5.89 -11.45
N ASP A 381 -30.04 -5.39 -11.12
CA ASP A 381 -28.86 -6.23 -10.90
C ASP A 381 -28.69 -6.64 -9.42
N ASN A 382 -29.53 -6.10 -8.53
CA ASN A 382 -29.32 -6.19 -7.08
C ASN A 382 -30.38 -7.03 -6.37
N LEU A 383 -31.48 -7.40 -7.02
CA LEU A 383 -32.61 -8.05 -6.36
C LEU A 383 -32.81 -9.51 -6.80
N LEU A 384 -32.96 -10.39 -5.81
CA LEU A 384 -33.44 -11.75 -5.97
C LEU A 384 -34.86 -11.86 -5.41
N LYS A 385 -35.74 -12.52 -6.16
CA LYS A 385 -37.05 -12.98 -5.68
C LYS A 385 -36.88 -14.40 -5.16
N ILE A 386 -37.26 -14.63 -3.91
CA ILE A 386 -37.19 -15.93 -3.25
C ILE A 386 -38.57 -16.39 -2.79
N ILE A 387 -38.82 -17.70 -2.90
CA ILE A 387 -39.97 -18.35 -2.27
C ILE A 387 -39.47 -19.12 -1.06
N VAL A 388 -39.94 -18.75 0.12
CA VAL A 388 -39.45 -19.27 1.40
C VAL A 388 -40.56 -20.05 2.09
N ASP A 389 -40.27 -21.29 2.49
CA ASP A 389 -41.10 -22.06 3.41
C ASP A 389 -40.85 -21.57 4.85
N ILE A 390 -41.87 -21.03 5.50
CA ILE A 390 -41.80 -20.57 6.88
C ILE A 390 -42.54 -21.51 7.85
N GLY A 391 -42.74 -22.76 7.43
CA GLY A 391 -43.30 -23.87 8.20
C GLY A 391 -44.82 -24.04 8.04
N ASP A 392 -45.59 -22.97 8.24
CA ASP A 392 -47.05 -22.96 8.12
C ASP A 392 -47.55 -22.49 6.74
N GLU A 393 -46.75 -21.71 6.03
CA GLU A 393 -47.05 -21.24 4.68
C GLU A 393 -45.77 -20.98 3.87
N LYS A 394 -45.95 -20.74 2.57
CA LYS A 394 -44.87 -20.27 1.68
C LYS A 394 -45.06 -18.80 1.38
N ARG A 395 -43.98 -18.02 1.45
CA ARG A 395 -44.01 -16.58 1.19
C ARG A 395 -43.04 -16.18 0.10
N GLN A 396 -43.43 -15.17 -0.67
CA GLN A 396 -42.56 -14.49 -1.61
C GLN A 396 -41.87 -13.33 -0.90
N MET A 397 -40.54 -13.28 -1.01
CA MET A 397 -39.73 -12.18 -0.49
C MET A 397 -38.75 -11.71 -1.57
N VAL A 398 -38.28 -10.48 -1.45
CA VAL A 398 -37.28 -9.90 -2.34
C VAL A 398 -36.08 -9.48 -1.49
N THR A 399 -34.88 -9.90 -1.87
CA THR A 399 -33.63 -9.62 -1.15
C THR A 399 -32.61 -8.90 -2.03
N GLY A 400 -31.81 -8.02 -1.42
CA GLY A 400 -30.76 -7.23 -2.06
C GLY A 400 -29.44 -7.98 -2.33
N LEU A 401 -29.45 -9.31 -2.20
CA LEU A 401 -28.24 -10.14 -2.17
C LEU A 401 -27.76 -10.59 -3.57
N ALA A 402 -28.35 -10.11 -4.66
CA ALA A 402 -28.05 -10.61 -6.02
C ALA A 402 -26.62 -10.33 -6.51
N GLN A 403 -25.92 -9.38 -5.89
CA GLN A 403 -24.52 -9.08 -6.20
C GLN A 403 -23.53 -10.01 -5.47
N LEU A 404 -24.00 -10.69 -4.43
CA LEU A 404 -23.17 -11.49 -3.53
C LEU A 404 -23.42 -12.99 -3.65
N TYR A 405 -24.64 -13.38 -4.04
CA TYR A 405 -25.06 -14.78 -4.11
C TYR A 405 -25.80 -15.07 -5.41
N GLU A 406 -25.52 -16.23 -6.00
CA GLU A 406 -26.33 -16.81 -7.06
C GLU A 406 -27.49 -17.63 -6.49
N CYS A 407 -28.55 -17.82 -7.28
CA CYS A 407 -29.74 -18.51 -6.82
C CYS A 407 -29.49 -19.96 -6.36
N ASP A 408 -28.57 -20.67 -7.03
CA ASP A 408 -28.22 -22.05 -6.69
C ASP A 408 -27.53 -22.17 -5.31
N GLU A 409 -26.93 -21.08 -4.81
CA GLU A 409 -26.28 -21.03 -3.50
C GLU A 409 -27.28 -20.76 -2.37
N LEU A 410 -28.45 -20.20 -2.70
CA LEU A 410 -29.48 -19.87 -1.72
C LEU A 410 -30.56 -20.95 -1.64
N VAL A 411 -30.87 -21.66 -2.72
CA VAL A 411 -31.91 -22.69 -2.70
C VAL A 411 -31.49 -23.87 -1.81
N GLY A 412 -32.35 -24.21 -0.84
CA GLY A 412 -32.11 -25.22 0.19
C GLY A 412 -31.50 -24.66 1.47
N GLU A 413 -31.02 -23.42 1.46
CA GLU A 413 -30.48 -22.78 2.66
C GLU A 413 -31.60 -22.43 3.65
N LYS A 414 -31.27 -22.58 4.93
CA LYS A 414 -32.11 -22.21 6.05
C LYS A 414 -31.55 -20.97 6.72
N ALA A 415 -32.33 -19.90 6.72
CA ALA A 415 -31.92 -18.61 7.27
C ALA A 415 -33.01 -18.00 8.15
N LEU A 416 -32.63 -16.94 8.87
CA LEU A 416 -33.58 -16.16 9.65
C LEU A 416 -34.29 -15.11 8.78
N PHE A 417 -35.62 -15.05 8.90
CA PHE A 417 -36.47 -14.11 8.17
C PHE A 417 -37.39 -13.34 9.11
N LEU A 418 -37.58 -12.06 8.84
CA LEU A 418 -38.67 -11.27 9.42
C LEU A 418 -39.94 -11.50 8.59
N VAL A 419 -40.92 -12.21 9.16
CA VAL A 419 -42.09 -12.71 8.41
C VAL A 419 -43.35 -11.88 8.59
N ASN A 420 -43.35 -10.83 9.41
CA ASN A 420 -44.53 -10.01 9.65
C ASN A 420 -44.33 -8.53 9.33
N LEU A 421 -43.38 -8.25 8.43
CA LEU A 421 -43.19 -6.94 7.84
C LEU A 421 -44.35 -6.61 6.88
N GLU A 422 -44.74 -5.34 6.80
CA GLU A 422 -45.75 -4.89 5.85
C GLU A 422 -45.30 -5.16 4.39
N PRO A 423 -46.16 -5.75 3.54
CA PRO A 423 -45.79 -6.02 2.16
C PRO A 423 -45.42 -4.75 1.38
N LYS A 424 -44.30 -4.79 0.67
CA LYS A 424 -43.80 -3.66 -0.14
C LYS A 424 -43.41 -4.13 -1.54
N LYS A 425 -43.72 -3.33 -2.56
CA LYS A 425 -43.25 -3.59 -3.93
C LYS A 425 -41.85 -3.05 -4.13
N LEU A 426 -40.93 -3.91 -4.54
CA LEU A 426 -39.56 -3.60 -4.92
C LEU A 426 -39.39 -3.99 -6.38
N ALA A 427 -39.06 -3.01 -7.25
CA ALA A 427 -38.96 -3.20 -8.70
C ALA A 427 -40.17 -3.93 -9.33
N GLY A 428 -41.38 -3.64 -8.84
CA GLY A 428 -42.63 -4.24 -9.33
C GLY A 428 -42.99 -5.60 -8.71
N VAL A 429 -42.08 -6.25 -7.97
CA VAL A 429 -42.30 -7.52 -7.27
C VAL A 429 -42.67 -7.25 -5.81
N GLU A 430 -43.73 -7.89 -5.31
CA GLU A 430 -44.15 -7.75 -3.91
C GLU A 430 -43.28 -8.59 -2.98
N SER A 431 -42.71 -7.98 -1.94
CA SER A 431 -41.98 -8.65 -0.86
C SER A 431 -42.84 -8.70 0.39
N GLN A 432 -43.04 -9.90 0.95
CA GLN A 432 -43.87 -10.16 2.14
C GLN A 432 -43.04 -10.58 3.35
N GLY A 433 -41.80 -10.11 3.40
CA GLY A 433 -40.83 -10.37 4.45
C GLY A 433 -39.43 -9.92 4.04
N MET A 434 -38.45 -10.23 4.89
CA MET A 434 -37.05 -9.86 4.66
C MET A 434 -36.12 -10.93 5.25
N ILE A 435 -35.09 -11.31 4.50
CA ILE A 435 -34.00 -12.15 5.01
C ILE A 435 -33.07 -11.29 5.89
N ILE A 436 -32.61 -11.85 7.00
CA ILE A 436 -31.63 -11.18 7.86
C ILE A 436 -30.23 -11.56 7.41
N ALA A 437 -29.44 -10.56 7.05
CA ALA A 437 -28.03 -10.70 6.71
C ALA A 437 -27.20 -9.74 7.56
N VAL A 438 -25.96 -10.14 7.85
CA VAL A 438 -25.00 -9.38 8.65
C VAL A 438 -23.87 -8.93 7.74
N GLU A 439 -23.53 -7.65 7.77
CA GLU A 439 -22.39 -7.13 7.03
C GLU A 439 -21.06 -7.51 7.70
N HIS A 440 -20.09 -7.92 6.90
CA HIS A 440 -18.76 -8.25 7.37
C HIS A 440 -18.00 -6.97 7.74
N ALA A 441 -17.60 -6.83 9.02
CA ALA A 441 -16.98 -5.61 9.54
C ALA A 441 -15.70 -5.16 8.79
N ASP A 442 -14.95 -6.12 8.22
CA ASP A 442 -13.73 -5.84 7.45
C ASP A 442 -13.90 -5.97 5.92
N MET A 443 -15.11 -6.20 5.42
CA MET A 443 -15.40 -6.28 3.98
C MET A 443 -16.71 -5.54 3.70
N GLU A 444 -16.61 -4.22 3.52
CA GLU A 444 -17.76 -3.34 3.24
C GLU A 444 -18.54 -3.83 2.01
N GLY A 445 -19.86 -3.89 2.13
CA GLY A 445 -20.75 -4.42 1.11
C GLY A 445 -20.86 -5.95 1.07
N GLN A 446 -20.12 -6.69 1.91
CA GLN A 446 -20.26 -8.15 2.01
C GLN A 446 -21.27 -8.52 3.10
N TRP A 447 -22.50 -8.80 2.68
CA TRP A 447 -23.59 -9.24 3.55
C TRP A 447 -23.70 -10.76 3.57
N VAL A 448 -23.74 -11.35 4.76
CA VAL A 448 -23.86 -12.80 4.95
C VAL A 448 -25.22 -13.13 5.57
N PRO A 449 -26.10 -13.93 4.91
CA PRO A 449 -27.34 -14.40 5.51
C PRO A 449 -27.09 -15.10 6.84
N LEU A 450 -27.91 -14.81 7.85
CA LEU A 450 -27.85 -15.50 9.13
C LEU A 450 -28.46 -16.90 8.98
N THR A 451 -27.62 -17.86 8.58
CA THR A 451 -28.03 -19.26 8.40
C THR A 451 -28.11 -20.00 9.73
N VAL A 452 -28.98 -21.00 9.78
CA VAL A 452 -29.18 -21.85 10.96
C VAL A 452 -29.23 -23.31 10.56
N GLU A 453 -28.45 -24.13 11.26
CA GLU A 453 -28.41 -25.57 11.05
C GLU A 453 -29.42 -26.28 11.97
N ASP A 454 -29.90 -27.45 11.54
CA ASP A 454 -30.72 -28.38 12.33
C ASP A 454 -32.04 -27.84 12.93
N LEU A 455 -32.56 -26.72 12.42
CA LEU A 455 -33.89 -26.21 12.78
C LEU A 455 -34.93 -26.47 11.66
N PRO A 456 -36.15 -26.88 12.00
CA PRO A 456 -37.23 -26.98 11.02
C PRO A 456 -37.74 -25.58 10.61
N PRO A 457 -38.19 -25.40 9.35
CA PRO A 457 -38.90 -24.19 8.93
C PRO A 457 -40.05 -23.85 9.88
N GLY A 458 -40.21 -22.56 10.18
CA GLY A 458 -41.18 -22.03 11.14
C GLY A 458 -40.72 -22.02 12.60
N SER A 459 -39.49 -22.47 12.89
CA SER A 459 -38.88 -22.27 14.21
C SER A 459 -38.79 -20.77 14.50
N LYS A 460 -39.33 -20.35 15.65
CA LYS A 460 -39.42 -18.93 16.02
C LYS A 460 -38.19 -18.51 16.83
N ALA A 461 -37.57 -17.39 16.46
CA ALA A 461 -36.53 -16.77 17.28
C ALA A 461 -37.18 -16.04 18.48
N ALA A 462 -36.51 -16.15 19.63
CA ALA A 462 -37.02 -15.68 20.92
C ALA A 462 -36.59 -14.25 21.23
#